data_AF-A0AAN8V9Y6-F1
#
_entry.id   AF-A0AAN8V9Y6-F1
#
_cell.length_a   1.000
_cell.length_b   1.000
_cell.length_c   1.000
_cell.angle_alpha   90.00
_cell.angle_beta   90.00
_cell.angle_gamma   90.00
#
_symmetry.space_group_name_H-M   'P 1'
#
loop_
_entity.id
_entity.type
_entity.pdbx_description
1 polymer ?
#
loop_
_entity_poly.entity_id
_entity_poly.type
_entity_poly.pdbx_seq_one_letter_code
_entity_poly.pdbx_strand_id
1 'polypeptide(L)'
;MPTNMKNKNNGGNWKVSSSSLVIILCISSFAFGTLFTNRIWAPFETNQQIMSHRRTEQELRVISEDSGLVKQEREILGGVVKIQHAIQSLQKTISTLEKEVAAARSSQHVTSLQKGMNSPIFGKSRKKAFAVIGINTSFSSRRRRDSIRMTWMPQGEKLLQLEKEKGIIVRFMIGHSATSNSILDKAIDSEDAQHKDFLRLSLHRMNVKYHEPEYLRFGDEGNHYFRHATGQIYAISKDLATYIYLNQNILHKYANEDVSLGAWFLGLEIKQIDEHCELKAAAGNVCVASFDWSCSGICKSVEKIKDVHAKCRESDDAIWSAVF
;
A
#
# COMPACT_ATOMS: atom_id res chain seq x y z
N MET A 1 -54.67 -6.41 -76.33
CA MET A 1 -55.56 -5.25 -76.50
C MET A 1 -55.47 -4.37 -75.26
N PRO A 2 -55.67 -3.05 -75.40
CA PRO A 2 -54.70 -1.99 -75.05
C PRO A 2 -55.12 -1.31 -73.72
N THR A 3 -54.40 -0.36 -73.11
CA THR A 3 -54.24 1.02 -73.60
C THR A 3 -53.09 1.76 -72.93
N ASN A 4 -52.42 2.51 -73.80
CA ASN A 4 -51.50 3.61 -73.57
C ASN A 4 -52.31 4.88 -73.28
N MET A 5 -51.85 5.77 -72.39
CA MET A 5 -52.04 7.22 -72.58
C MET A 5 -51.01 8.04 -71.78
N LYS A 6 -50.42 8.99 -72.51
CA LYS A 6 -49.35 9.94 -72.15
C LYS A 6 -49.85 11.15 -71.35
N ASN A 7 -48.85 11.95 -70.90
CA ASN A 7 -48.82 13.40 -70.62
C ASN A 7 -49.20 13.83 -69.18
N LYS A 8 -48.57 14.83 -68.55
CA LYS A 8 -47.68 15.93 -69.00
C LYS A 8 -46.96 16.55 -67.77
N ASN A 9 -45.78 17.13 -68.00
CA ASN A 9 -45.00 17.96 -67.06
C ASN A 9 -45.73 19.22 -66.57
N ASN A 10 -45.43 19.61 -65.33
CA ASN A 10 -45.12 20.96 -64.80
C ASN A 10 -45.04 20.84 -63.27
N GLY A 11 -44.08 21.33 -62.49
CA GLY A 11 -43.07 22.36 -62.63
C GLY A 11 -42.91 22.93 -61.21
N GLY A 12 -41.69 22.96 -60.64
CA GLY A 12 -41.50 23.45 -59.26
C GLY A 12 -40.20 22.98 -58.63
N ASN A 13 -39.11 23.62 -59.03
CA ASN A 13 -37.74 23.36 -58.63
C ASN A 13 -37.42 24.05 -57.29
N TRP A 14 -37.11 23.30 -56.23
CA TRP A 14 -36.21 23.74 -55.16
C TRP A 14 -35.44 22.51 -54.64
N LYS A 15 -34.42 22.08 -55.39
CA LYS A 15 -33.41 21.15 -54.86
C LYS A 15 -32.55 21.91 -53.85
N VAL A 16 -32.87 21.80 -52.56
CA VAL A 16 -31.91 22.09 -51.50
C VAL A 16 -30.91 20.93 -51.49
N SER A 17 -29.66 21.22 -51.85
CA SER A 17 -28.60 20.22 -51.88
C SER A 17 -28.33 19.68 -50.48
N SER A 18 -28.40 18.36 -50.31
CA SER A 18 -28.06 17.61 -49.09
C SER A 18 -26.69 18.03 -48.52
N SER A 19 -25.74 18.42 -49.38
CA SER A 19 -24.42 18.91 -48.98
C SER A 19 -24.44 20.21 -48.18
N SER A 20 -25.41 21.10 -48.41
CA SER A 20 -25.52 22.38 -47.69
C SER A 20 -26.10 22.20 -46.28
N LEU A 21 -26.99 21.21 -46.10
CA LEU A 21 -27.54 20.86 -44.78
C LEU A 21 -26.50 20.20 -43.87
N VAL A 22 -25.62 19.36 -44.43
CA VAL A 22 -24.54 18.70 -43.68
C VAL A 22 -23.53 19.71 -43.16
N ILE A 23 -23.15 20.70 -43.97
CA ILE A 23 -22.20 21.75 -43.55
C ILE A 23 -22.77 22.59 -42.41
N ILE A 24 -24.05 22.96 -42.46
CA ILE A 24 -24.70 23.71 -41.39
C ILE A 24 -24.76 22.89 -40.09
N LEU A 25 -25.05 21.59 -40.19
CA LEU A 25 -25.11 20.68 -39.05
C LEU A 25 -23.72 20.47 -38.42
N CYS A 26 -22.66 20.39 -39.22
CA CYS A 26 -21.27 20.31 -38.76
C CYS A 26 -20.76 21.60 -38.10
N ILE A 27 -21.15 22.78 -38.61
CA ILE A 27 -20.77 24.06 -38.00
C ILE A 27 -21.51 24.25 -36.67
N SER A 28 -22.78 23.84 -36.58
CA SER A 28 -23.53 23.91 -35.32
C SER A 28 -22.97 22.98 -34.23
N SER A 29 -22.51 21.79 -34.57
CA SER A 29 -21.91 20.87 -33.59
C SER A 29 -20.55 21.34 -33.11
N PHE A 30 -19.74 21.97 -33.99
CA PHE A 30 -18.47 22.56 -33.59
C PHE A 30 -18.67 23.79 -32.69
N ALA A 31 -19.62 24.67 -33.01
CA ALA A 31 -19.94 25.83 -32.17
C ALA A 31 -20.50 25.42 -30.80
N PHE A 32 -21.37 24.40 -30.74
CA PHE A 32 -21.91 23.89 -29.48
C PHE A 32 -20.84 23.17 -28.63
N GLY A 33 -19.89 22.48 -29.27
CA GLY A 33 -18.73 21.88 -28.62
C GLY A 33 -17.83 22.92 -27.93
N THR A 34 -17.55 24.05 -28.58
CA THR A 34 -16.71 25.12 -27.99
C THR A 34 -17.35 25.84 -26.80
N LEU A 35 -18.69 25.81 -26.66
CA LEU A 35 -19.40 26.38 -25.52
C LEU A 35 -19.41 25.43 -24.30
N PHE A 36 -19.25 24.12 -24.50
CA PHE A 36 -19.18 23.14 -23.41
C PHE A 36 -17.73 22.81 -22.98
N THR A 37 -16.74 22.88 -23.87
CA THR A 37 -15.33 22.61 -23.50
C THR A 37 -14.65 23.78 -22.79
N ASN A 38 -15.10 25.02 -23.00
CA ASN A 38 -14.55 26.20 -22.32
C ASN A 38 -15.14 26.45 -20.91
N ARG A 39 -16.04 25.58 -20.41
CA ARG A 39 -16.67 25.75 -19.09
C ARG A 39 -16.26 24.71 -18.04
N ILE A 40 -15.46 23.70 -18.40
CA ILE A 40 -15.10 22.60 -17.48
C ILE A 40 -13.59 22.55 -17.18
N TRP A 41 -12.74 23.30 -17.89
CA TRP A 41 -11.31 23.36 -17.58
C TRP A 41 -10.82 24.82 -17.49
N ALA A 42 -10.95 25.40 -16.30
CA ALA A 42 -10.10 26.50 -15.89
C ALA A 42 -9.04 25.93 -14.93
N PRO A 43 -7.74 26.28 -15.07
CA PRO A 43 -6.72 25.85 -14.12
C PRO A 43 -6.97 26.52 -12.77
N PHE A 44 -6.90 25.73 -11.70
CA PHE A 44 -6.92 26.22 -10.33
C PHE A 44 -5.55 26.81 -10.01
N GLU A 45 -5.42 28.13 -10.13
CA GLU A 45 -4.30 28.88 -9.55
C GLU A 45 -4.77 29.71 -8.36
N THR A 46 -4.07 29.47 -7.27
CA THR A 46 -4.15 30.11 -5.96
C THR A 46 -4.08 31.64 -6.07
N ASN A 47 -5.13 32.35 -5.67
CA ASN A 47 -4.95 33.69 -5.14
C ASN A 47 -5.89 34.01 -3.98
N GLN A 48 -5.22 34.39 -2.91
CA GLN A 48 -5.66 34.76 -1.59
C GLN A 48 -6.30 36.15 -1.64
N GLN A 49 -7.42 36.31 -0.92
CA GLN A 49 -8.18 37.54 -0.69
C GLN A 49 -8.97 38.09 -1.89
N ILE A 50 -10.30 38.19 -1.68
CA ILE A 50 -11.24 39.27 -2.06
C ILE A 50 -12.62 38.62 -2.24
N MET A 51 -13.32 38.43 -1.11
CA MET A 51 -14.77 38.19 -1.06
C MET A 51 -15.34 39.05 0.09
N SER A 52 -15.15 40.35 -0.02
CA SER A 52 -15.99 41.36 0.59
C SER A 52 -16.47 42.27 -0.54
N HIS A 53 -17.70 42.76 -0.45
CA HIS A 53 -18.44 43.51 -1.48
C HIS A 53 -19.07 42.70 -2.62
N ARG A 54 -20.36 42.37 -2.46
CA ARG A 54 -21.45 42.30 -3.47
C ARG A 54 -22.44 41.17 -3.17
N ARG A 55 -23.13 41.29 -2.03
CA ARG A 55 -24.41 40.59 -1.81
C ARG A 55 -25.46 41.52 -1.18
N THR A 56 -25.32 42.82 -1.39
CA THR A 56 -26.25 43.85 -0.95
C THR A 56 -26.78 44.51 -2.22
N GLU A 57 -27.94 44.08 -2.72
CA GLU A 57 -28.88 44.83 -3.59
C GLU A 57 -29.85 43.90 -4.34
N GLN A 58 -30.64 43.10 -3.62
CA GLN A 58 -31.90 42.58 -4.15
C GLN A 58 -32.79 42.13 -2.99
N GLU A 59 -33.46 43.10 -2.38
CA GLU A 59 -34.84 43.03 -1.86
C GLU A 59 -35.08 44.24 -0.95
N LEU A 60 -35.45 45.37 -1.55
CA LEU A 60 -36.06 46.50 -0.85
C LEU A 60 -37.33 46.84 -1.61
N ARG A 61 -38.41 46.13 -1.28
CA ARG A 61 -39.79 46.60 -1.35
C ARG A 61 -40.70 45.54 -0.73
N VAL A 62 -41.46 46.01 0.26
CA VAL A 62 -42.77 45.51 0.72
C VAL A 62 -42.79 44.88 2.14
N ILE A 63 -43.43 45.66 3.04
CA ILE A 63 -44.11 45.35 4.32
C ILE A 63 -43.34 45.58 5.63
N SER A 64 -43.85 46.61 6.33
CA SER A 64 -43.79 46.84 7.76
C SER A 64 -44.53 45.73 8.53
N GLU A 65 -43.83 45.00 9.39
CA GLU A 65 -44.35 44.52 10.68
C GLU A 65 -43.17 44.11 11.60
N ASP A 66 -42.89 45.00 12.55
CA ASP A 66 -41.79 45.00 13.50
C ASP A 66 -42.22 44.28 14.79
N SER A 67 -41.63 43.10 15.09
CA SER A 67 -41.54 42.46 16.43
C SER A 67 -41.16 40.97 16.41
N GLY A 68 -41.15 40.30 15.24
CA GLY A 68 -40.77 38.87 15.13
C GLY A 68 -39.28 38.60 14.92
N LEU A 69 -38.60 39.43 14.12
CA LEU A 69 -37.21 39.20 13.70
C LEU A 69 -36.19 39.35 14.84
N VAL A 70 -36.43 40.26 15.78
CA VAL A 70 -35.54 40.51 16.95
C VAL A 70 -35.48 39.29 17.90
N LYS A 71 -36.50 38.43 17.88
CA LYS A 71 -36.53 37.20 18.69
C LYS A 71 -35.71 36.09 18.03
N GLN A 72 -35.84 35.94 16.71
CA GLN A 72 -35.10 34.94 15.94
C GLN A 72 -33.60 35.25 15.85
N GLU A 73 -33.23 36.53 15.74
CA GLU A 73 -31.83 36.97 15.74
C GLU A 73 -31.16 36.76 17.11
N ARG A 74 -31.89 36.95 18.22
CA ARG A 74 -31.40 36.62 19.58
C ARG A 74 -31.23 35.13 19.81
N GLU A 75 -32.10 34.29 19.26
CA GLU A 75 -31.94 32.83 19.31
C GLU A 75 -30.75 32.35 18.47
N ILE A 76 -30.57 32.91 17.27
CA ILE A 76 -29.42 32.59 16.40
C ILE A 76 -28.12 33.06 17.06
N LEU A 77 -28.08 34.28 17.60
CA LEU A 77 -26.91 34.79 18.32
C LEU A 77 -26.62 33.94 19.56
N GLY A 78 -27.66 33.51 20.29
CA GLY A 78 -27.52 32.56 21.41
C GLY A 78 -27.00 31.18 20.97
N GLY A 79 -27.40 30.70 19.79
CA GLY A 79 -26.89 29.47 19.17
C GLY A 79 -25.42 29.59 18.77
N VAL A 80 -25.04 30.71 18.16
CA VAL A 80 -23.65 31.02 17.77
C VAL A 80 -22.75 31.13 19.00
N VAL A 81 -23.20 31.77 20.07
CA VAL A 81 -22.46 31.85 21.35
C VAL A 81 -22.27 30.47 21.98
N LYS A 82 -23.28 29.59 21.93
CA LYS A 82 -23.16 28.20 22.39
C LYS A 82 -22.16 27.39 21.55
N ILE A 83 -22.20 27.54 20.23
CA ILE A 83 -21.23 26.90 19.32
C ILE A 83 -19.82 27.39 19.60
N GLN A 84 -19.63 28.70 19.80
CA GLN A 84 -18.34 29.29 20.13
C GLN A 84 -17.79 28.74 21.46
N HIS A 85 -18.64 28.60 22.48
CA HIS A 85 -18.26 27.98 23.75
C HIS A 85 -17.91 26.50 23.60
N ALA A 86 -18.64 25.74 22.76
CA ALA A 86 -18.31 24.35 22.47
C ALA A 86 -16.95 24.20 21.77
N ILE A 87 -16.65 25.08 20.80
CA ILE A 87 -15.36 25.13 20.11
C ILE A 87 -14.24 25.45 21.11
N GLN A 88 -14.41 26.45 21.97
CA GLN A 88 -13.42 26.79 23.00
C GLN A 88 -13.21 25.64 23.99
N SER A 89 -14.29 24.93 24.37
CA SER A 89 -14.20 23.76 25.24
C SER A 89 -13.41 22.64 24.56
N LEU A 90 -13.67 22.36 23.29
CA LEU A 90 -12.93 21.37 22.52
C LEU A 90 -11.45 21.74 22.36
N GLN A 91 -11.15 23.01 22.06
CA GLN A 91 -9.77 23.51 22.00
C GLN A 91 -9.06 23.33 23.35
N LYS A 92 -9.75 23.56 24.47
CA LYS A 92 -9.20 23.29 25.80
C LYS A 92 -8.94 21.80 25.99
N THR A 93 -9.86 20.92 25.60
CA THR A 93 -9.69 19.46 25.67
C THR A 93 -8.52 18.98 24.82
N ILE A 94 -8.38 19.51 23.60
CA ILE A 94 -7.23 19.21 22.71
C ILE A 94 -5.94 19.65 23.39
N SER A 95 -5.89 20.87 23.93
CA SER A 95 -4.68 21.36 24.62
C SER A 95 -4.33 20.55 25.88
N THR A 96 -5.32 20.05 26.62
CA THR A 96 -5.09 19.16 27.77
C THR A 96 -4.61 17.79 27.31
N LEU A 97 -5.21 17.22 26.25
CA LEU A 97 -4.78 15.94 25.69
C LEU A 97 -3.38 16.04 25.07
N GLU A 98 -3.04 17.14 24.41
CA GLU A 98 -1.69 17.40 23.89
C GLU A 98 -0.66 17.51 25.03
N LYS A 99 -1.00 18.17 26.14
CA LYS A 99 -0.15 18.22 27.33
C LYS A 99 -0.01 16.85 27.98
N GLU A 100 -1.08 16.07 28.08
CA GLU A 100 -1.04 14.68 28.59
C GLU A 100 -0.22 13.77 27.67
N VAL A 101 -0.34 13.90 26.34
CA VAL A 101 0.47 13.18 25.36
C VAL A 101 1.93 13.61 25.42
N ALA A 102 2.23 14.90 25.59
CA ALA A 102 3.59 15.40 25.77
C ALA A 102 4.20 14.92 27.09
N ALA A 103 3.43 14.88 28.18
CA ALA A 103 3.84 14.33 29.47
C ALA A 103 4.05 12.80 29.39
N ALA A 104 3.15 12.07 28.72
CA ALA A 104 3.28 10.63 28.48
C ALA A 104 4.46 10.31 27.56
N ARG A 105 4.71 11.11 26.52
CA ARG A 105 5.91 11.00 25.66
C ARG A 105 7.18 11.31 26.42
N SER A 106 7.17 12.28 27.34
CA SER A 106 8.33 12.58 28.19
C SER A 106 8.59 11.44 29.19
N SER A 107 7.54 10.86 29.77
CA SER A 107 7.65 9.68 30.63
C SER A 107 8.10 8.43 29.85
N GLN A 108 7.64 8.24 28.60
CA GLN A 108 8.08 7.14 27.74
C GLN A 108 9.47 7.37 27.14
N HIS A 109 9.89 8.61 26.88
CA HIS A 109 11.24 8.92 26.38
C HIS A 109 12.28 8.75 27.49
N VAL A 110 11.96 9.11 28.74
CA VAL A 110 12.82 8.85 29.91
C VAL A 110 12.80 7.36 30.29
N THR A 111 11.65 6.67 30.21
CA THR A 111 11.58 5.23 30.52
C THR A 111 12.13 4.35 29.37
N SER A 112 12.05 4.77 28.11
CA SER A 112 12.59 4.04 26.94
C SER A 112 14.10 4.26 26.79
N LEU A 113 14.61 5.47 27.07
CA LEU A 113 16.05 5.73 27.03
C LEU A 113 16.80 5.24 28.29
N GLN A 114 16.16 5.12 29.45
CA GLN A 114 16.82 4.57 30.65
C GLN A 114 16.60 3.07 30.87
N LYS A 115 15.49 2.48 30.41
CA LYS A 115 15.30 1.01 30.49
C LYS A 115 16.14 0.24 29.45
N GLY A 116 16.82 0.97 28.55
CA GLY A 116 17.86 0.45 27.66
C GLY A 116 19.32 0.72 28.08
N MET A 117 19.58 1.47 29.17
CA MET A 117 20.94 1.94 29.48
C MET A 117 21.48 1.58 30.88
N ASN A 118 20.65 1.10 31.83
CA ASN A 118 21.12 0.75 33.18
C ASN A 118 21.04 -0.76 33.49
N SER A 119 21.38 -1.59 32.50
CA SER A 119 21.84 -2.97 32.78
C SER A 119 23.35 -2.99 32.58
N PRO A 120 24.15 -3.49 33.54
CA PRO A 120 25.60 -3.58 33.38
C PRO A 120 25.92 -4.73 32.41
N ILE A 121 25.73 -4.49 31.11
CA ILE A 121 26.24 -5.32 30.01
C ILE A 121 26.75 -4.39 28.90
N PHE A 122 27.70 -3.50 29.23
CA PHE A 122 28.62 -2.99 28.21
C PHE A 122 29.63 -4.11 27.94
N GLY A 123 29.40 -4.89 26.89
CA GLY A 123 30.32 -5.97 26.53
C GLY A 123 29.90 -6.89 25.38
N LYS A 124 28.77 -6.67 24.71
CA LYS A 124 28.56 -7.24 23.37
C LYS A 124 28.09 -6.15 22.44
N SER A 125 29.01 -5.66 21.60
CA SER A 125 28.62 -4.98 20.36
C SER A 125 27.56 -5.86 19.68
N ARG A 126 26.38 -5.30 19.40
CA ARG A 126 25.39 -6.03 18.60
C ARG A 126 26.09 -6.38 17.29
N LYS A 127 26.20 -7.68 16.99
CA LYS A 127 26.81 -8.14 15.75
C LYS A 127 25.99 -7.54 14.60
N LYS A 128 26.65 -6.78 13.73
CA LYS A 128 26.03 -6.22 12.54
C LYS A 128 25.79 -7.38 11.58
N ALA A 129 24.54 -7.58 11.17
CA ALA A 129 24.21 -8.50 10.10
C ALA A 129 24.37 -7.77 8.75
N PHE A 130 24.87 -8.49 7.75
CA PHE A 130 24.88 -8.05 6.35
C PHE A 130 23.49 -8.18 5.74
N ALA A 131 22.84 -9.34 5.93
CA ALA A 131 21.50 -9.61 5.45
C ALA A 131 20.72 -10.47 6.45
N VAL A 132 19.39 -10.30 6.47
CA VAL A 132 18.46 -11.14 7.23
C VAL A 132 17.41 -11.67 6.27
N ILE A 133 17.33 -12.99 6.16
CA ILE A 133 16.43 -13.71 5.27
C ILE A 133 15.39 -14.42 6.14
N GLY A 134 14.16 -13.93 6.10
CA GLY A 134 13.02 -14.53 6.78
C GLY A 134 12.18 -15.35 5.81
N ILE A 135 12.01 -16.65 6.11
CA ILE A 135 11.20 -17.55 5.29
C ILE A 135 9.86 -17.75 5.99
N ASN A 136 8.79 -17.17 5.44
CA ASN A 136 7.44 -17.36 5.99
C ASN A 136 7.02 -18.84 5.91
N THR A 137 6.56 -19.41 7.02
CA THR A 137 6.11 -20.81 7.12
C THR A 137 4.87 -20.97 8.01
N SER A 138 4.09 -22.01 7.75
CA SER A 138 2.99 -22.45 8.62
C SER A 138 3.37 -23.69 9.45
N PHE A 139 2.55 -24.02 10.45
CA PHE A 139 2.70 -25.22 11.28
C PHE A 139 2.70 -26.52 10.45
N SER A 140 1.84 -26.60 9.42
CA SER A 140 1.71 -27.78 8.56
C SER A 140 2.80 -27.91 7.48
N SER A 141 3.63 -26.87 7.28
CA SER A 141 4.60 -26.80 6.18
C SER A 141 5.92 -27.55 6.44
N ARG A 142 5.91 -28.63 7.24
CA ARG A 142 7.13 -29.38 7.61
C ARG A 142 7.93 -29.84 6.38
N ARG A 143 7.26 -30.49 5.43
CA ARG A 143 7.88 -31.00 4.19
C ARG A 143 8.56 -29.89 3.37
N ARG A 144 7.96 -28.69 3.35
CA ARG A 144 8.53 -27.53 2.64
C ARG A 144 9.81 -27.05 3.34
N ARG A 145 9.81 -26.96 4.67
CA ARG A 145 11.02 -26.59 5.44
C ARG A 145 12.15 -27.60 5.21
N ASP A 146 11.84 -28.89 5.26
CA ASP A 146 12.84 -29.93 5.02
C ASP A 146 13.40 -29.84 3.58
N SER A 147 12.56 -29.52 2.59
CA SER A 147 13.04 -29.31 1.21
C SER A 147 13.95 -28.10 1.07
N ILE A 148 13.63 -26.99 1.75
CA ILE A 148 14.48 -25.80 1.80
C ILE A 148 15.84 -26.11 2.45
N ARG A 149 15.82 -26.83 3.58
CA ARG A 149 17.03 -27.29 4.28
C ARG A 149 17.88 -28.23 3.42
N MET A 150 17.27 -29.07 2.60
CA MET A 150 17.97 -29.99 1.69
C MET A 150 18.50 -29.31 0.43
N THR A 151 18.17 -28.05 0.18
CA THR A 151 18.56 -27.32 -1.03
C THR A 151 19.49 -26.16 -0.69
N TRP A 152 18.94 -24.95 -0.55
CA TRP A 152 19.75 -23.73 -0.49
C TRP A 152 20.04 -23.24 0.94
N MET A 153 19.37 -23.77 1.97
CA MET A 153 19.54 -23.30 3.35
C MET A 153 20.56 -24.15 4.11
N PRO A 154 21.71 -23.60 4.54
CA PRO A 154 22.67 -24.32 5.37
C PRO A 154 22.06 -24.76 6.71
N GLN A 155 22.58 -25.85 7.26
CA GLN A 155 22.10 -26.44 8.51
C GLN A 155 23.21 -26.52 9.56
N GLY A 156 22.82 -26.58 10.83
CA GLY A 156 23.73 -26.85 11.95
C GLY A 156 24.91 -25.89 12.01
N GLU A 157 26.13 -26.43 12.01
CA GLU A 157 27.37 -25.64 12.12
C GLU A 157 27.56 -24.67 10.94
N LYS A 158 27.21 -25.09 9.71
CA LYS A 158 27.32 -24.24 8.53
C LYS A 158 26.40 -23.02 8.60
N LEU A 159 25.22 -23.16 9.21
CA LEU A 159 24.30 -22.04 9.44
C LEU A 159 24.91 -21.05 10.43
N LEU A 160 25.48 -21.54 11.53
CA LEU A 160 26.17 -20.70 12.52
C LEU A 160 27.42 -20.03 11.95
N GLN A 161 28.14 -20.72 11.06
CA GLN A 161 29.29 -20.18 10.34
C GLN A 161 28.86 -19.03 9.42
N LEU A 162 27.79 -19.23 8.65
CA LEU A 162 27.22 -18.20 7.77
C LEU A 162 26.86 -16.93 8.54
N GLU A 163 26.27 -17.08 9.73
CA GLU A 163 25.92 -15.94 10.60
C GLU A 163 27.14 -15.23 11.18
N LYS A 164 28.18 -15.98 11.57
CA LYS A 164 29.36 -15.42 12.23
C LYS A 164 30.33 -14.78 11.24
N GLU A 165 30.58 -15.44 10.12
CA GLU A 165 31.62 -15.05 9.16
C GLU A 165 31.08 -14.13 8.08
N LYS A 166 29.87 -14.39 7.57
CA LYS A 166 29.26 -13.59 6.51
C LYS A 166 28.22 -12.60 7.02
N GLY A 167 27.78 -12.72 8.28
CA GLY A 167 26.73 -11.87 8.84
C GLY A 167 25.37 -12.08 8.18
N ILE A 168 25.14 -13.21 7.51
CA ILE A 168 23.86 -13.53 6.86
C ILE A 168 23.07 -14.42 7.81
N ILE A 169 21.88 -13.95 8.19
CA ILE A 169 20.98 -14.66 9.11
C ILE A 169 19.82 -15.23 8.29
N VAL A 170 19.60 -16.54 8.36
CA VAL A 170 18.47 -17.20 7.67
C VAL A 170 17.60 -17.91 8.70
N ARG A 171 16.31 -17.58 8.76
CA ARG A 171 15.37 -18.17 9.73
C ARG A 171 14.00 -18.46 9.12
N PHE A 172 13.37 -19.54 9.58
CA PHE A 172 11.95 -19.79 9.37
C PHE A 172 11.12 -18.89 10.30
N MET A 173 10.33 -18.00 9.71
CA MET A 173 9.47 -17.06 10.41
C MET A 173 8.15 -17.74 10.72
N ILE A 174 7.83 -17.90 12.01
CA ILE A 174 6.57 -18.54 12.42
C ILE A 174 5.98 -17.85 13.64
N GLY A 175 4.66 -17.68 13.65
CA GLY A 175 3.93 -17.19 14.81
C GLY A 175 3.71 -18.28 15.86
N HIS A 176 2.88 -17.97 16.85
CA HIS A 176 2.34 -18.95 17.78
C HIS A 176 0.99 -19.44 17.27
N SER A 177 0.58 -20.64 17.68
CA SER A 177 -0.75 -21.11 17.33
C SER A 177 -1.81 -20.31 18.09
N ALA A 178 -3.07 -20.35 17.62
CA ALA A 178 -4.17 -19.63 18.25
C ALA A 178 -4.40 -20.02 19.72
N THR A 179 -4.06 -21.26 20.07
CA THR A 179 -4.22 -21.80 21.42
C THR A 179 -2.86 -21.91 22.09
N SER A 180 -2.68 -21.28 23.25
CA SER A 180 -1.46 -21.40 24.03
C SER A 180 -1.14 -22.87 24.35
N ASN A 181 0.13 -23.28 24.20
CA ASN A 181 0.63 -24.63 24.51
C ASN A 181 -0.02 -25.75 23.68
N SER A 182 -0.40 -25.47 22.43
CA SER A 182 -0.97 -26.47 21.53
C SER A 182 0.06 -27.54 21.10
N ILE A 183 -0.45 -28.66 20.59
CA ILE A 183 0.38 -29.72 19.98
C ILE A 183 1.18 -29.16 18.80
N LEU A 184 0.63 -28.18 18.08
CA LEU A 184 1.30 -27.54 16.95
C LEU A 184 2.52 -26.73 17.42
N ASP A 185 2.40 -26.00 18.53
CA ASP A 185 3.54 -25.28 19.11
C ASP A 185 4.62 -26.25 19.61
N LYS A 186 4.22 -27.31 20.32
CA LYS A 186 5.16 -28.35 20.78
C LYS A 186 5.91 -29.03 19.63
N ALA A 187 5.23 -29.26 18.51
CA ALA A 187 5.86 -29.84 17.32
C ALA A 187 6.92 -28.90 16.72
N ILE A 188 6.64 -27.59 16.71
CA ILE A 188 7.61 -26.58 16.27
C ILE A 188 8.77 -26.47 17.26
N ASP A 189 8.51 -26.46 18.57
CA ASP A 189 9.56 -26.37 19.59
C ASP A 189 10.49 -27.59 19.56
N SER A 190 9.94 -28.78 19.30
CA SER A 190 10.73 -30.00 19.09
C SER A 190 11.60 -29.93 17.82
N GLU A 191 11.09 -29.33 16.75
CA GLU A 191 11.85 -29.11 15.51
C GLU A 191 12.95 -28.06 15.70
N ASP A 192 12.65 -26.96 16.38
CA ASP A 192 13.61 -25.89 16.65
C ASP A 192 14.73 -26.37 17.60
N ALA A 193 14.42 -27.24 18.56
CA ALA A 193 15.44 -27.88 19.39
C ALA A 193 16.48 -28.67 18.56
N GLN A 194 16.06 -29.24 17.43
CA GLN A 194 16.93 -30.00 16.53
C GLN A 194 17.71 -29.10 15.58
N HIS A 195 17.04 -28.15 14.92
CA HIS A 195 17.64 -27.39 13.83
C HIS A 195 18.10 -25.97 14.21
N LYS A 196 17.52 -25.38 15.27
CA LYS A 196 17.82 -24.03 15.78
C LYS A 196 17.72 -22.94 14.71
N ASP A 197 16.74 -23.08 13.82
CA ASP A 197 16.59 -22.29 12.62
C ASP A 197 15.25 -21.53 12.54
N PHE A 198 14.47 -21.49 13.62
CA PHE A 198 13.26 -20.68 13.69
C PHE A 198 13.49 -19.31 14.30
N LEU A 199 12.63 -18.37 13.90
CA LEU A 199 12.38 -17.13 14.60
C LEU A 199 10.90 -17.07 14.98
N ARG A 200 10.61 -17.34 16.25
CA ARG A 200 9.26 -17.31 16.82
C ARG A 200 8.80 -15.86 17.01
N LEU A 201 7.72 -15.49 16.34
CA LEU A 201 7.12 -14.16 16.41
C LEU A 201 6.05 -14.12 17.50
N SER A 202 6.29 -13.28 18.52
CA SER A 202 5.32 -13.01 19.60
C SER A 202 4.31 -11.94 19.16
N LEU A 203 3.36 -12.34 18.32
CA LEU A 203 2.28 -11.44 17.87
C LEU A 203 1.25 -11.27 19.00
N HIS A 204 1.31 -10.14 19.72
CA HIS A 204 0.38 -9.77 20.81
C HIS A 204 -1.03 -9.36 20.34
N ARG A 205 -1.36 -9.52 19.05
CA ARG A 205 -2.69 -9.20 18.51
C ARG A 205 -3.21 -10.34 17.63
N MET A 206 -3.71 -11.38 18.30
CA MET A 206 -4.50 -12.42 17.65
C MET A 206 -5.95 -11.95 17.52
N ASN A 207 -6.26 -11.15 16.49
CA ASN A 207 -7.63 -10.99 15.96
C ASN A 207 -7.81 -10.09 14.73
N VAL A 208 -6.76 -9.71 13.99
CA VAL A 208 -6.93 -8.90 12.77
C VAL A 208 -7.06 -9.81 11.56
N LYS A 209 -8.28 -10.30 11.30
CA LYS A 209 -8.67 -10.74 9.97
C LYS A 209 -9.51 -9.61 9.35
N TYR A 210 -8.84 -8.52 9.01
CA TYR A 210 -9.47 -7.43 8.26
C TYR A 210 -9.44 -7.82 6.79
N HIS A 211 -10.61 -8.13 6.23
CA HIS A 211 -10.79 -8.35 4.82
C HIS A 211 -11.36 -7.06 4.24
N GLU A 212 -10.51 -6.26 3.60
CA GLU A 212 -11.00 -5.23 2.70
C GLU A 212 -11.39 -5.91 1.38
N PRO A 213 -12.63 -5.76 0.92
CA PRO A 213 -12.98 -6.26 -0.40
C PRO A 213 -12.20 -5.46 -1.45
N GLU A 214 -11.69 -6.16 -2.46
CA GLU A 214 -10.74 -5.62 -3.45
C GLU A 214 -11.21 -4.34 -4.16
N TYR A 215 -12.54 -4.12 -4.24
CA TYR A 215 -13.15 -2.95 -4.88
C TYR A 215 -12.96 -1.62 -4.12
N LEU A 216 -12.48 -1.64 -2.88
CA LEU A 216 -12.36 -0.45 -2.02
C LEU A 216 -10.97 0.22 -2.10
N ARG A 217 -10.12 -0.19 -3.03
CA ARG A 217 -8.78 0.38 -3.21
C ARG A 217 -8.77 1.37 -4.37
N PHE A 218 -8.06 2.49 -4.15
CA PHE A 218 -7.88 3.59 -5.09
C PHE A 218 -7.72 3.09 -6.52
N GLY A 219 -8.76 3.32 -7.32
CA GLY A 219 -8.74 2.96 -8.71
C GLY A 219 -10.08 3.01 -9.46
N ASP A 220 -10.19 3.86 -10.49
CA ASP A 220 -11.29 3.83 -11.48
C ASP A 220 -11.26 2.54 -12.35
N GLU A 221 -12.26 2.34 -13.21
CA GLU A 221 -12.26 1.25 -14.20
C GLU A 221 -11.00 1.33 -15.09
N GLY A 222 -10.12 0.34 -14.95
CA GLY A 222 -8.81 0.29 -15.60
C GLY A 222 -7.63 0.76 -14.74
N ASN A 223 -7.84 1.04 -13.46
CA ASN A 223 -6.78 1.59 -12.62
C ASN A 223 -5.81 0.51 -12.11
N HIS A 224 -4.56 0.69 -12.51
CA HIS A 224 -3.46 -0.21 -12.24
C HIS A 224 -2.95 0.04 -10.83
N TYR A 225 -2.94 -1.01 -10.01
CA TYR A 225 -2.32 -1.09 -8.69
C TYR A 225 -1.16 -0.12 -8.48
N PHE A 226 -1.09 0.51 -7.31
CA PHE A 226 0.20 1.02 -6.85
C PHE A 226 1.24 -0.11 -6.91
N ARG A 227 2.44 0.20 -7.39
CA ARG A 227 3.47 -0.82 -7.59
C ARG A 227 3.85 -1.42 -6.24
N HIS A 228 3.58 -2.71 -6.10
CA HIS A 228 4.00 -3.55 -5.00
C HIS A 228 4.72 -4.78 -5.58
N ALA A 229 5.61 -5.38 -4.79
CA ALA A 229 6.28 -6.61 -5.20
C ALA A 229 5.28 -7.78 -5.10
N THR A 230 4.49 -7.99 -6.15
CA THR A 230 3.68 -9.21 -6.27
C THR A 230 4.64 -10.38 -6.45
N GLY A 231 4.67 -11.31 -5.51
CA GLY A 231 5.61 -12.41 -5.59
C GLY A 231 5.89 -13.13 -4.29
N GLN A 232 6.79 -14.10 -4.38
CA GLN A 232 7.15 -15.01 -3.28
C GLN A 232 8.37 -14.53 -2.49
N ILE A 233 9.07 -13.52 -3.00
CA ILE A 233 10.29 -12.97 -2.43
C ILE A 233 10.35 -11.47 -2.70
N TYR A 234 10.77 -10.70 -1.70
CA TYR A 234 11.12 -9.31 -1.82
C TYR A 234 12.29 -9.02 -0.86
N ALA A 235 13.06 -7.98 -1.16
CA ALA A 235 14.13 -7.49 -0.31
C ALA A 235 13.93 -5.99 -0.06
N ILE A 236 14.20 -5.55 1.16
CA ILE A 236 14.15 -4.14 1.54
C ILE A 236 15.47 -3.75 2.19
N SER A 237 15.88 -2.50 1.98
CA SER A 237 17.07 -1.97 2.63
C SER A 237 16.86 -1.84 4.14
N LYS A 238 17.97 -1.76 4.88
CA LYS A 238 17.95 -1.47 6.32
C LYS A 238 17.17 -0.19 6.65
N ASP A 239 17.30 0.83 5.80
CA ASP A 239 16.65 2.13 6.04
C ASP A 239 15.13 2.02 5.90
N LEU A 240 14.65 1.28 4.90
CA LEU A 240 13.22 0.99 4.75
C LEU A 240 12.68 0.11 5.89
N ALA A 241 13.44 -0.92 6.30
CA ALA A 241 13.07 -1.73 7.45
C ALA A 241 12.98 -0.89 8.74
N THR A 242 13.91 0.06 8.91
CA THR A 242 13.93 0.98 10.05
C THR A 242 12.73 1.93 9.99
N TYR A 243 12.42 2.48 8.82
CA TYR A 243 11.22 3.31 8.61
C TYR A 243 9.95 2.55 9.02
N ILE A 244 9.79 1.31 8.57
CA ILE A 244 8.62 0.49 8.93
C ILE A 244 8.56 0.29 10.44
N TYR A 245 9.68 -0.06 11.08
CA TYR A 245 9.72 -0.29 12.53
C TYR A 245 9.34 0.95 13.34
N LEU A 246 9.85 2.13 12.96
CA LEU A 246 9.58 3.39 13.64
C LEU A 246 8.12 3.85 13.45
N ASN A 247 7.52 3.54 12.31
CA ASN A 247 6.17 4.00 11.93
C ASN A 247 5.09 2.92 12.05
N GLN A 248 5.40 1.73 12.55
CA GLN A 248 4.51 0.55 12.55
C GLN A 248 3.10 0.77 13.13
N ASN A 249 2.93 1.79 13.98
CA ASN A 249 1.65 2.11 14.62
C ASN A 249 0.71 2.92 13.73
N ILE A 250 1.24 3.62 12.72
CA ILE A 250 0.47 4.42 11.75
C ILE A 250 0.37 3.74 10.37
N LEU A 251 1.22 2.74 10.13
CA LEU A 251 1.24 1.97 8.89
C LEU A 251 0.06 1.00 8.83
N HIS A 252 -0.82 1.19 7.84
CA HIS A 252 -2.01 0.39 7.64
C HIS A 252 -1.67 -1.03 7.15
N LYS A 253 -2.30 -2.07 7.71
CA LYS A 253 -2.05 -3.48 7.36
C LYS A 253 -3.20 -4.03 6.52
N TYR A 254 -2.91 -4.43 5.30
CA TYR A 254 -3.84 -5.10 4.40
C TYR A 254 -3.83 -6.62 4.63
N ALA A 255 -4.82 -7.30 4.05
CA ALA A 255 -4.95 -8.76 4.13
C ALA A 255 -3.72 -9.51 3.57
N ASN A 256 -3.10 -8.97 2.52
CA ASN A 256 -1.89 -9.53 1.94
C ASN A 256 -0.68 -8.68 2.40
N GLU A 257 0.41 -9.35 2.72
CA GLU A 257 1.63 -8.73 3.26
C GLU A 257 2.40 -7.92 2.22
N ASP A 258 2.41 -8.38 0.97
CA ASP A 258 3.05 -7.72 -0.18
C ASP A 258 2.35 -6.40 -0.51
N VAL A 259 1.02 -6.40 -0.48
CA VAL A 259 0.19 -5.20 -0.61
C VAL A 259 0.48 -4.22 0.53
N SER A 260 0.57 -4.73 1.77
CA SER A 260 0.91 -3.89 2.93
C SER A 260 2.27 -3.23 2.76
N LEU A 261 3.27 -4.00 2.37
CA LEU A 261 4.61 -3.50 2.14
C LEU A 261 4.64 -2.42 1.04
N GLY A 262 3.97 -2.68 -0.09
CA GLY A 262 3.89 -1.71 -1.19
C GLY A 262 3.20 -0.41 -0.78
N ALA A 263 2.11 -0.51 -0.01
CA ALA A 263 1.36 0.65 0.46
C ALA A 263 2.20 1.52 1.41
N TRP A 264 3.03 0.90 2.27
CA TRP A 264 3.90 1.64 3.19
C TRP A 264 4.97 2.47 2.48
N PHE A 265 5.25 2.17 1.22
CA PHE A 265 6.26 2.86 0.43
C PHE A 265 5.70 3.88 -0.56
N LEU A 266 4.38 4.01 -0.67
CA LEU A 266 3.72 4.93 -1.61
C LEU A 266 4.17 6.39 -1.48
N GLY A 267 4.36 6.86 -0.25
CA GLY A 267 4.77 8.23 0.04
C GLY A 267 6.29 8.42 0.12
N LEU A 268 7.08 7.40 -0.22
CA LEU A 268 8.54 7.43 -0.11
C LEU A 268 9.18 7.51 -1.50
N GLU A 269 10.28 8.26 -1.59
CA GLU A 269 11.13 8.26 -2.78
C GLU A 269 11.99 6.99 -2.81
N ILE A 270 11.38 5.87 -3.22
CA ILE A 270 12.04 4.58 -3.31
C ILE A 270 12.34 4.18 -4.75
N LYS A 271 13.53 3.63 -4.98
CA LYS A 271 13.87 2.96 -6.23
C LYS A 271 13.43 1.50 -6.18
N GLN A 272 12.38 1.17 -6.91
CA GLN A 272 11.97 -0.22 -7.12
C GLN A 272 12.85 -0.85 -8.21
N ILE A 273 13.47 -1.99 -7.89
CA ILE A 273 14.30 -2.76 -8.82
C ILE A 273 13.58 -4.09 -9.06
N ASP A 274 13.31 -4.38 -10.32
CA ASP A 274 12.71 -5.63 -10.75
C ASP A 274 13.76 -6.47 -11.48
N GLU A 275 14.04 -7.67 -10.95
CA GLU A 275 15.04 -8.59 -11.47
C GLU A 275 14.40 -9.85 -12.06
N HIS A 276 13.83 -9.72 -13.25
CA HIS A 276 13.41 -10.87 -14.05
C HIS A 276 14.64 -11.65 -14.55
N CYS A 277 14.85 -12.84 -14.00
CA CYS A 277 16.12 -13.56 -14.15
C CYS A 277 16.24 -14.47 -15.38
N GLU A 278 15.16 -14.84 -16.08
CA GLU A 278 15.26 -15.74 -17.25
C GLU A 278 16.14 -15.16 -18.37
N LEU A 279 15.94 -13.88 -18.71
CA LEU A 279 16.72 -13.21 -19.76
C LEU A 279 18.15 -12.87 -19.30
N LYS A 280 18.35 -12.60 -18.01
CA LYS A 280 19.66 -12.27 -17.44
C LYS A 280 20.55 -13.51 -17.30
N ALA A 281 20.00 -14.64 -16.88
CA ALA A 281 20.73 -15.91 -16.80
C ALA A 281 21.17 -16.39 -18.19
N ALA A 282 20.30 -16.24 -19.20
CA ALA A 282 20.64 -16.55 -20.60
C ALA A 282 21.77 -15.67 -21.16
N ALA A 283 21.96 -14.46 -20.61
CA ALA A 283 23.04 -13.54 -20.94
C ALA A 283 24.30 -13.71 -20.06
N GLY A 284 24.35 -14.74 -19.20
CA GLY A 284 25.50 -14.99 -18.32
C GLY A 284 25.61 -14.03 -17.13
N ASN A 285 24.57 -13.25 -16.83
CA ASN A 285 24.55 -12.36 -15.68
C ASN A 285 24.13 -13.11 -14.41
N VAL A 286 24.75 -12.73 -13.29
CA VAL A 286 24.39 -13.22 -11.95
C VAL A 286 22.93 -12.84 -11.65
N CYS A 287 22.15 -13.84 -11.24
CA CYS A 287 20.73 -13.70 -10.96
C CYS A 287 20.49 -13.92 -9.47
N VAL A 288 19.81 -12.97 -8.82
CA VAL A 288 19.56 -13.05 -7.37
C VAL A 288 18.56 -14.16 -7.03
N ALA A 289 17.62 -14.48 -7.93
CA ALA A 289 16.65 -15.56 -7.75
C ALA A 289 16.25 -16.22 -9.08
N SER A 290 16.08 -17.55 -9.08
CA SER A 290 15.50 -18.28 -10.21
C SER A 290 14.03 -18.60 -9.92
N PHE A 291 13.18 -18.52 -10.95
CA PHE A 291 11.74 -18.73 -10.84
C PHE A 291 11.26 -19.82 -11.81
N ASP A 292 10.37 -20.69 -11.33
CA ASP A 292 9.69 -21.68 -12.18
C ASP A 292 8.30 -21.16 -12.60
N TRP A 293 8.23 -20.62 -13.82
CA TRP A 293 6.98 -20.10 -14.41
C TRP A 293 5.92 -21.16 -14.68
N SER A 294 6.30 -22.45 -14.74
CA SER A 294 5.36 -23.50 -15.12
C SER A 294 4.21 -23.70 -14.11
N CYS A 295 4.34 -23.21 -12.87
CA CYS A 295 3.21 -23.18 -11.93
C CYS A 295 3.29 -22.12 -10.81
N SER A 296 3.76 -20.89 -11.08
CA SER A 296 3.74 -19.76 -10.11
C SER A 296 4.06 -20.14 -8.65
N GLY A 297 4.98 -21.09 -8.44
CA GLY A 297 5.37 -21.73 -7.16
C GLY A 297 4.31 -22.47 -6.32
N ILE A 298 3.12 -22.80 -6.84
CA ILE A 298 2.06 -23.50 -6.08
C ILE A 298 2.07 -25.03 -6.34
N CYS A 299 2.31 -25.49 -7.56
CA CYS A 299 2.30 -26.93 -7.84
C CYS A 299 3.59 -27.59 -7.33
N LYS A 300 3.47 -28.59 -6.45
CA LYS A 300 4.57 -29.53 -6.10
C LYS A 300 5.89 -28.82 -5.75
N SER A 301 5.81 -27.69 -5.04
CA SER A 301 6.97 -26.85 -4.73
C SER A 301 8.01 -27.57 -3.88
N VAL A 302 7.57 -28.51 -3.05
CA VAL A 302 8.44 -29.35 -2.21
C VAL A 302 9.36 -30.22 -3.08
N GLU A 303 8.84 -30.78 -4.16
CA GLU A 303 9.61 -31.64 -5.06
C GLU A 303 10.42 -30.79 -6.04
N LYS A 304 9.76 -29.83 -6.70
CA LYS A 304 10.35 -29.04 -7.79
C LYS A 304 11.52 -28.16 -7.36
N ILE A 305 11.55 -27.67 -6.12
CA ILE A 305 12.67 -26.85 -5.64
C ILE A 305 14.00 -27.59 -5.72
N LYS A 306 14.00 -28.92 -5.59
CA LYS A 306 15.20 -29.74 -5.75
C LYS A 306 15.70 -29.72 -7.18
N ASP A 307 14.80 -29.84 -8.15
CA ASP A 307 15.12 -29.79 -9.58
C ASP A 307 15.63 -28.42 -10.00
N VAL A 308 14.97 -27.34 -9.53
CA VAL A 308 15.40 -25.96 -9.78
C VAL A 308 16.76 -25.71 -9.15
N HIS A 309 16.96 -26.13 -7.90
CA HIS A 309 18.25 -25.98 -7.23
C HIS A 309 19.36 -26.74 -7.95
N ALA A 310 19.11 -27.98 -8.41
CA ALA A 310 20.11 -28.74 -9.17
C ALA A 310 20.53 -28.05 -10.48
N LYS A 311 19.59 -27.34 -11.14
CA LYS A 311 19.84 -26.65 -12.42
C LYS A 311 20.46 -25.26 -12.26
N CYS A 312 20.06 -24.53 -11.23
CA CYS A 312 20.32 -23.10 -11.11
C CYS A 312 21.23 -22.73 -9.93
N ARG A 313 21.63 -23.68 -9.08
CA ARG A 313 22.52 -23.36 -7.96
C ARG A 313 23.89 -22.91 -8.45
N GLU A 314 24.44 -21.94 -7.72
CA GLU A 314 25.86 -21.63 -7.80
C GLU A 314 26.70 -22.74 -7.15
N SER A 315 28.02 -22.70 -7.34
CA SER A 315 28.93 -23.62 -6.67
C SER A 315 28.80 -23.53 -5.15
N ASP A 316 28.99 -24.63 -4.45
CA ASP A 316 28.87 -24.68 -2.98
C ASP A 316 29.83 -23.68 -2.26
N ASP A 317 30.92 -23.28 -2.93
CA ASP A 317 31.91 -22.31 -2.44
C ASP A 317 31.59 -20.84 -2.77
N ALA A 318 30.52 -20.55 -3.51
CA ALA A 318 30.21 -19.21 -3.99
C ALA A 318 30.02 -18.21 -2.84
N ILE A 319 29.24 -18.58 -1.82
CA ILE A 319 29.01 -17.75 -0.64
C ILE A 319 30.29 -17.57 0.18
N TRP A 320 31.13 -18.60 0.26
CA TRP A 320 32.33 -18.59 1.08
C TRP A 320 33.47 -17.79 0.44
N SER A 321 33.57 -17.81 -0.89
CA SER A 321 34.52 -17.03 -1.67
C SER A 321 34.11 -15.57 -1.88
N ALA A 322 32.83 -15.24 -1.72
CA ALA A 322 32.35 -13.87 -1.86
C ALA A 322 32.95 -12.92 -0.82
N VAL A 323 33.41 -11.76 -1.29
CA VAL A 323 33.95 -10.65 -0.48
C VAL A 323 32.93 -9.52 -0.52
N PHE A 324 32.43 -9.13 0.66
CA PHE A 324 31.44 -8.06 0.85
C PHE A 324 32.01 -6.96 1.75
#